data_AF-A0A7X5DYH5-F1
#
_entry.id   AF-A0A7X5DYH5-F1
#
_cell.length_a   1.000
_cell.length_b   1.000
_cell.length_c   1.000
_cell.angle_alpha   90.00
_cell.angle_beta   90.00
_cell.angle_gamma   90.00
#
_symmetry.space_group_name_H-M   'P 1'
#
loop_
_entity.id
_entity.type
_entity.pdbx_description
1 polymer ?
#
loop_
_entity_poly.entity_id
_entity_poly.type
_entity_poly.pdbx_seq_one_letter_code
_entity_poly.pdbx_strand_id
1 'polypeptide(L)'
;MKTPVSRIVPGKVILYRGEPCIVLEHRKEGTLLAVAEQIEQSFGKTNNFKDEDNALRVHLNGAFLDSITQGHPEEVITRTVDLTALNGSKEYGTVECKVAPLTLDELRKYHGILPNPESWEWSVTPWSTPCVDDDHVWVLGLNSVGNLGNNGYCSSTGGSRPAFLIPSDFAVEDDSNPLEGYSNRELIEELFRRVDK
;
A
#
# COMPACT_ATOMS: atom_id res chain seq x y z
N MET A 1 -7.83 -0.13 -22.20
CA MET A 1 -7.13 -1.37 -22.67
C MET A 1 -6.59 -2.05 -21.42
N LYS A 2 -6.50 -3.39 -21.36
CA LYS A 2 -5.87 -4.03 -20.19
C LYS A 2 -4.35 -4.04 -20.35
N THR A 3 -3.64 -3.46 -19.40
CA THR A 3 -2.17 -3.32 -19.42
C THR A 3 -1.58 -4.07 -18.22
N PRO A 4 -0.50 -4.86 -18.38
CA PRO A 4 0.21 -5.42 -17.24
C PRO A 4 0.70 -4.32 -16.31
N VAL A 5 0.48 -4.47 -15.00
CA VAL A 5 0.83 -3.44 -14.01
C VAL A 5 2.32 -3.07 -14.03
N SER A 6 3.20 -4.00 -14.40
CA SER A 6 4.64 -3.75 -14.60
C SER A 6 5.01 -2.71 -15.68
N ARG A 7 4.07 -2.33 -16.54
CA ARG A 7 4.28 -1.27 -17.56
C ARG A 7 3.81 0.10 -17.10
N ILE A 8 3.19 0.20 -15.93
CA ILE A 8 2.61 1.43 -15.40
C ILE A 8 3.61 2.06 -14.44
N VAL A 9 4.01 3.30 -14.70
CA VAL A 9 5.04 3.97 -13.90
C VAL A 9 4.59 4.16 -12.43
N PRO A 10 5.51 4.06 -11.45
CA PRO A 10 5.21 4.38 -10.06
C PRO A 10 4.63 5.80 -9.89
N GLY A 11 3.70 5.93 -8.95
CA GLY A 11 2.92 7.15 -8.68
C GLY A 11 1.64 7.29 -9.50
N LYS A 12 1.40 6.44 -10.50
CA LYS A 12 0.10 6.38 -11.19
C LYS A 12 -0.93 5.64 -10.35
N VAL A 13 -2.17 6.12 -10.42
CA VAL A 13 -3.34 5.44 -9.88
C VAL A 13 -3.90 4.50 -10.96
N ILE A 14 -4.22 3.28 -10.55
CA ILE A 14 -4.84 2.23 -11.36
C ILE A 14 -6.09 1.70 -10.65
N LEU A 15 -6.92 0.94 -11.36
CA LEU A 15 -8.04 0.21 -10.76
C LEU A 15 -7.67 -1.27 -10.60
N TYR A 16 -7.42 -1.70 -9.36
CA TYR A 16 -7.31 -3.12 -9.02
C TYR A 16 -8.70 -3.64 -8.63
N ARG A 17 -9.36 -4.35 -9.56
CA ARG A 17 -10.74 -4.86 -9.36
C ARG A 17 -11.75 -3.77 -8.95
N GLY A 18 -11.56 -2.56 -9.48
CA GLY A 18 -12.39 -1.39 -9.17
C GLY A 18 -11.90 -0.57 -7.98
N GLU A 19 -10.93 -1.06 -7.20
CA GLU A 19 -10.32 -0.32 -6.10
C GLU A 19 -9.19 0.59 -6.62
N PRO A 20 -9.26 1.92 -6.42
CA PRO A 20 -8.19 2.84 -6.77
C PRO A 20 -6.91 2.56 -5.97
N CYS A 21 -5.82 2.25 -6.67
CA CYS A 21 -4.53 1.91 -6.07
C CYS A 21 -3.38 2.68 -6.71
N ILE A 22 -2.44 3.18 -5.91
CA ILE A 22 -1.21 3.82 -6.35
C ILE A 22 -0.14 2.74 -6.58
N VAL A 23 0.49 2.76 -7.75
CA VAL A 23 1.66 1.92 -8.05
C VAL A 23 2.87 2.46 -7.28
N LEU A 24 3.45 1.69 -6.37
CA LEU A 24 4.58 2.14 -5.54
C LEU A 24 5.94 1.69 -6.07
N GLU A 25 6.08 0.40 -6.38
CA GLU A 25 7.36 -0.19 -6.79
C GLU A 25 7.13 -1.48 -7.58
N HIS A 26 7.86 -1.65 -8.69
CA HIS A 26 8.01 -2.97 -9.31
C HIS A 26 9.17 -3.71 -8.66
N ARG A 27 8.85 -4.82 -7.99
CA ARG A 27 9.82 -5.74 -7.37
C ARG A 27 9.97 -6.98 -8.24
N LYS A 28 10.96 -7.81 -7.91
CA LYS A 28 11.18 -9.09 -8.59
C LYS A 28 9.98 -10.04 -8.37
N GLU A 29 9.43 -10.00 -7.17
CA GLU A 29 8.35 -10.88 -6.71
C GLU A 29 6.98 -10.43 -7.22
N GLY A 30 6.79 -9.12 -7.45
CA GLY A 30 5.52 -8.54 -7.86
C GLY A 30 5.56 -7.02 -7.88
N THR A 31 4.43 -6.38 -8.13
CA THR A 31 4.29 -4.92 -8.05
C THR A 31 3.58 -4.54 -6.76
N LEU A 32 4.22 -3.68 -5.97
CA LEU A 32 3.68 -3.16 -4.72
C LEU A 32 2.70 -2.04 -5.03
N LEU A 33 1.50 -2.18 -4.49
CA LEU A 33 0.44 -1.20 -4.56
C LEU A 33 0.09 -0.70 -3.15
N ALA A 34 -0.46 0.49 -3.07
CA ALA A 34 -1.18 0.97 -1.90
C ALA A 34 -2.54 1.52 -2.32
N VAL A 35 -3.57 1.36 -1.52
CA VAL A 35 -4.87 1.98 -1.81
C VAL A 35 -4.74 3.51 -1.89
N ALA A 36 -5.55 4.13 -2.75
CA ALA A 36 -5.49 5.57 -2.98
C ALA A 36 -6.22 6.37 -1.89
N GLU A 37 -7.13 5.76 -1.14
CA GLU A 37 -7.84 6.37 -0.02
C GLU A 37 -7.54 5.62 1.29
N GLN A 38 -7.52 6.33 2.41
CA GLN A 38 -7.37 5.68 3.70
C GLN A 38 -8.62 4.86 4.07
N ILE A 39 -8.42 3.74 4.75
CA ILE A 39 -9.50 3.01 5.44
C ILE A 39 -9.58 3.48 6.89
N GLU A 40 -10.77 3.44 7.48
CA GLU A 40 -10.97 3.73 8.91
C GLU A 40 -10.89 2.43 9.72
N GLN A 41 -9.74 2.20 10.39
CA GLN A 41 -9.55 1.02 11.24
C GLN A 41 -8.52 1.29 12.34
N SER A 42 -8.90 1.06 13.60
CA SER A 42 -7.97 1.16 14.73
C SER A 42 -6.80 0.20 14.56
N PHE A 43 -5.61 0.57 15.03
CA PHE A 43 -4.45 -0.32 14.98
C PHE A 43 -4.66 -1.59 15.82
N GLY A 44 -5.21 -1.44 17.04
CA GLY A 44 -5.46 -2.56 17.95
C GLY A 44 -5.28 -2.17 19.42
N LYS A 45 -5.13 -3.16 20.29
CA LYS A 45 -4.84 -2.92 21.72
C LYS A 45 -3.37 -2.61 21.97
N THR A 46 -2.49 -3.15 21.13
CA THR A 46 -1.04 -3.00 21.20
C THR A 46 -0.50 -2.42 19.88
N ASN A 47 0.72 -1.90 19.90
CA ASN A 47 1.47 -1.48 18.71
C ASN A 47 2.16 -2.66 17.98
N ASN A 48 1.98 -3.88 18.46
CA ASN A 48 2.54 -5.08 17.84
C ASN A 48 1.61 -5.63 16.75
N PHE A 49 1.89 -5.28 15.49
CA PHE A 49 1.13 -5.78 14.34
C PHE A 49 1.24 -7.31 14.18
N LYS A 50 2.26 -7.95 14.75
CA LYS A 50 2.48 -9.40 14.66
C LYS A 50 1.52 -10.22 15.53
N ASP A 51 0.85 -9.60 16.50
CA ASP A 51 -0.12 -10.31 17.32
C ASP A 51 -1.24 -10.89 16.44
N GLU A 52 -1.68 -12.11 16.74
CA GLU A 52 -2.72 -12.80 15.95
C GLU A 52 -4.09 -12.15 16.13
N ASP A 53 -4.31 -11.49 17.28
CA ASP A 53 -5.54 -10.76 17.61
C ASP A 53 -5.41 -9.24 17.38
N ASN A 54 -4.34 -8.78 16.72
CA ASN A 54 -4.21 -7.38 16.34
C ASN A 54 -5.35 -6.97 15.40
N ALA A 55 -6.15 -5.99 15.82
CA ALA A 55 -7.40 -5.63 15.14
C ALA A 55 -7.18 -5.17 13.69
N LEU A 56 -6.10 -4.42 13.42
CA LEU A 56 -5.77 -4.01 12.07
C LEU A 56 -5.32 -5.20 11.23
N ARG A 57 -4.42 -6.05 11.73
CA ARG A 57 -3.94 -7.23 10.98
C ARG A 57 -5.08 -8.17 10.60
N VAL A 58 -5.97 -8.48 11.55
CA VAL A 58 -7.14 -9.34 11.34
C VAL A 58 -8.07 -8.74 10.28
N HIS A 59 -8.33 -7.44 10.35
CA HIS A 59 -9.16 -6.77 9.35
C HIS A 59 -8.50 -6.78 7.96
N LEU A 60 -7.22 -6.39 7.87
CA LEU A 60 -6.46 -6.27 6.63
C LEU A 60 -6.30 -7.60 5.90
N ASN A 61 -6.03 -8.69 6.62
CA ASN A 61 -5.79 -10.01 6.04
C ASN A 61 -7.04 -10.93 6.06
N GLY A 62 -8.20 -10.38 6.42
CA GLY A 62 -9.50 -11.03 6.35
C GLY A 62 -10.44 -10.22 5.46
N ALA A 63 -11.41 -9.54 6.08
CA ALA A 63 -12.48 -8.85 5.37
C ALA A 63 -12.01 -7.83 4.31
N PHE A 64 -10.95 -7.07 4.60
CA PHE A 64 -10.40 -6.12 3.63
C PHE A 64 -9.79 -6.83 2.42
N LEU A 65 -8.93 -7.84 2.65
CA LEU A 65 -8.32 -8.63 1.59
C LEU A 65 -9.38 -9.31 0.70
N ASP A 66 -10.38 -9.94 1.31
CA ASP A 66 -11.48 -10.58 0.56
C ASP A 66 -12.24 -9.54 -0.29
N SER A 67 -12.47 -8.33 0.24
CA SER A 67 -13.12 -7.24 -0.48
C SER A 67 -12.30 -6.75 -1.67
N ILE A 68 -11.03 -6.35 -1.48
CA ILE A 68 -10.20 -5.78 -2.56
C ILE A 68 -9.90 -6.80 -3.67
N THR A 69 -9.88 -8.09 -3.33
CA THR A 69 -9.65 -9.18 -4.28
C THR A 69 -10.95 -9.73 -4.88
N GLN A 70 -12.12 -9.27 -4.41
CA GLN A 70 -13.43 -9.83 -4.77
C GLN A 70 -13.50 -11.36 -4.56
N GLY A 71 -12.94 -11.84 -3.45
CA GLY A 71 -12.92 -13.27 -3.09
C GLY A 71 -11.79 -14.10 -3.71
N HIS A 72 -10.74 -13.44 -4.22
CA HIS A 72 -9.55 -14.08 -4.80
C HIS A 72 -8.27 -13.75 -4.02
N PRO A 73 -8.20 -14.03 -2.71
CA PRO A 73 -7.07 -13.63 -1.87
C PRO A 73 -5.74 -14.23 -2.34
N GLU A 74 -5.74 -15.35 -3.05
CA GLU A 74 -4.56 -16.00 -3.65
C GLU A 74 -3.79 -15.14 -4.65
N GLU A 75 -4.42 -14.11 -5.22
CA GLU A 75 -3.77 -13.15 -6.12
C GLU A 75 -2.77 -12.24 -5.41
N VAL A 76 -2.95 -12.03 -4.09
CA VAL A 76 -2.04 -11.21 -3.30
C VAL A 76 -0.91 -12.07 -2.77
N ILE A 77 0.31 -11.65 -3.10
CA ILE A 77 1.54 -12.32 -2.74
C ILE A 77 1.88 -11.97 -1.28
N THR A 78 2.15 -13.00 -0.48
CA THR A 78 2.64 -12.82 0.89
C THR A 78 3.97 -12.08 0.89
N ARG A 79 4.11 -11.08 1.76
CA ARG A 79 5.33 -10.32 1.97
C ARG A 79 5.80 -10.40 3.42
N THR A 80 7.12 -10.35 3.60
CA THR A 80 7.77 -10.09 4.88
C THR A 80 7.70 -8.61 5.19
N VAL A 81 7.17 -8.25 6.37
CA VAL A 81 7.15 -6.89 6.89
C VAL A 81 8.10 -6.78 8.08
N ASP A 82 9.02 -5.83 8.03
CA ASP A 82 9.94 -5.51 9.13
C ASP A 82 9.25 -4.61 10.15
N LEU A 83 9.18 -5.07 11.40
CA LEU A 83 8.55 -4.37 12.52
C LEU A 83 9.59 -3.71 13.44
N THR A 84 10.80 -3.45 12.93
CA THR A 84 11.79 -2.63 13.62
C THR A 84 11.16 -1.29 14.01
N ALA A 85 11.15 -0.99 15.30
CA ALA A 85 10.58 0.23 15.85
C ALA A 85 11.42 1.46 15.51
N LEU A 86 10.84 2.65 15.63
CA LEU A 86 11.52 3.92 15.34
C LEU A 86 12.82 4.07 16.14
N ASN A 87 12.84 3.63 17.40
CA ASN A 87 14.02 3.65 18.27
C ASN A 87 15.09 2.58 17.92
N GLY A 88 14.85 1.76 16.89
CA GLY A 88 15.75 0.70 16.44
C GLY A 88 15.55 -0.65 17.14
N SER A 89 14.58 -0.78 18.05
CA SER A 89 14.25 -2.07 18.67
C SER A 89 13.75 -3.06 17.62
N LYS A 90 14.20 -4.32 17.75
CA LYS A 90 13.82 -5.44 16.87
C LYS A 90 12.99 -6.50 17.59
N GLU A 91 12.44 -6.17 18.77
CA GLU A 91 11.72 -7.11 19.63
C GLU A 91 10.59 -7.85 18.89
N TYR A 92 9.80 -7.14 18.09
CA TYR A 92 8.70 -7.74 17.31
C TYR A 92 9.17 -8.51 16.07
N GLY A 93 10.40 -8.25 15.61
CA GLY A 93 11.02 -8.93 14.48
C GLY A 93 10.29 -8.65 13.16
N THR A 94 9.96 -9.71 12.43
CA THR A 94 9.19 -9.63 11.18
C THR A 94 7.88 -10.40 11.28
N VAL A 95 6.96 -10.08 10.37
CA VAL A 95 5.70 -10.81 10.16
C VAL A 95 5.45 -11.07 8.68
N GLU A 96 4.97 -12.26 8.36
CA GLU A 96 4.47 -12.62 7.04
C GLU A 96 2.97 -12.30 6.95
N CYS A 97 2.59 -11.48 5.97
CA CYS A 97 1.19 -11.15 5.70
C CYS A 97 1.01 -10.72 4.24
N LYS A 98 -0.24 -10.73 3.75
CA LYS A 98 -0.57 -10.27 2.40
C LYS A 98 -0.78 -8.77 2.33
N VAL A 99 -1.40 -8.23 3.39
CA VAL A 99 -1.76 -6.82 3.48
C VAL A 99 -1.25 -6.26 4.80
N ALA A 100 -0.56 -5.13 4.73
CA ALA A 100 -0.15 -4.36 5.90
C ALA A 100 0.02 -2.88 5.51
N PRO A 101 -0.01 -1.95 6.46
CA PRO A 101 0.41 -0.58 6.21
C PRO A 101 1.87 -0.52 5.76
N LEU A 102 2.31 0.65 5.29
CA LEU A 102 3.71 0.88 4.94
C LEU A 102 4.58 0.97 6.20
N THR A 103 5.83 0.55 6.09
CA THR A 103 6.86 0.83 7.12
C THR A 103 7.33 2.28 7.02
N LEU A 104 8.03 2.78 8.04
CA LEU A 104 8.69 4.10 7.99
C LEU A 104 9.63 4.23 6.77
N ASP A 105 10.39 3.19 6.46
CA ASP A 105 11.32 3.22 5.33
C ASP A 105 10.60 3.19 3.99
N GLU A 106 9.48 2.48 3.89
CA GLU A 106 8.60 2.54 2.73
C GLU A 106 7.96 3.93 2.59
N LEU A 107 7.46 4.53 3.68
CA LEU A 107 6.94 5.89 3.68
C LEU A 107 7.99 6.91 3.21
N ARG A 108 9.24 6.80 3.70
CA ARG A 108 10.36 7.65 3.25
C ARG A 108 10.65 7.47 1.77
N LYS A 109 10.68 6.21 1.30
CA LYS A 109 10.99 5.86 -0.09
C LYS A 109 9.93 6.37 -1.07
N TYR A 110 8.65 6.31 -0.68
CA TYR A 110 7.52 6.66 -1.55
C TYR A 110 6.92 8.04 -1.28
N HIS A 111 7.56 8.86 -0.43
CA HIS A 111 7.06 10.18 -0.05
C HIS A 111 6.76 11.09 -1.25
N GLY A 112 7.54 11.00 -2.33
CA GLY A 112 7.33 11.82 -3.53
C GLY A 112 6.14 11.41 -4.41
N ILE A 113 5.52 10.25 -4.15
CA ILE A 113 4.40 9.71 -4.96
C ILE A 113 3.14 9.45 -4.14
N LEU A 114 3.24 9.36 -2.81
CA LEU A 114 2.09 9.22 -1.94
C LEU A 114 1.43 10.58 -1.71
N PRO A 115 0.08 10.68 -1.77
CA PRO A 115 -0.61 11.86 -1.28
C PRO A 115 -0.48 11.95 0.25
N ASN A 116 -0.69 13.14 0.79
CA ASN A 116 -0.95 13.27 2.22
C ASN A 116 -2.27 12.56 2.56
N PRO A 117 -2.36 11.90 3.73
CA PRO A 117 -3.59 11.26 4.16
C PRO A 117 -4.69 12.29 4.42
N GLU A 118 -5.95 11.86 4.31
CA GLU A 118 -7.10 12.72 4.57
C GLU A 118 -7.25 13.02 6.07
N SER A 119 -6.72 12.14 6.94
CA SER A 119 -6.58 12.34 8.37
C SER A 119 -5.27 11.71 8.90
N TRP A 120 -5.29 11.10 10.08
CA TRP A 120 -4.14 10.38 10.62
C TRP A 120 -4.07 8.98 10.02
N GLU A 121 -2.91 8.57 9.52
CA GLU A 121 -2.68 7.25 8.93
C GLU A 121 -1.62 6.46 9.71
N TRP A 122 -1.97 5.26 10.17
CA TRP A 122 -1.04 4.36 10.83
C TRP A 122 0.02 3.83 9.85
N SER A 123 1.28 3.90 10.24
CA SER A 123 2.31 3.02 9.68
C SER A 123 2.33 1.69 10.44
N VAL A 124 2.95 0.66 9.87
CA VAL A 124 3.16 -0.61 10.59
C VAL A 124 4.35 -0.54 11.55
N THR A 125 5.10 0.57 11.54
CA THR A 125 6.28 0.77 12.38
C THR A 125 5.88 1.19 13.80
N PRO A 126 6.25 0.43 14.84
CA PRO A 126 6.06 0.86 16.22
C PRO A 126 6.91 2.09 16.53
N TRP A 127 6.47 2.91 17.49
CA TRP A 127 7.29 4.00 18.00
C TRP A 127 8.46 3.48 18.85
N SER A 128 8.14 2.58 19.79
CA SER A 128 9.09 1.83 20.61
C SER A 128 8.52 0.42 20.86
N THR A 129 9.16 -0.35 21.73
CA THR A 129 8.71 -1.68 22.15
C THR A 129 8.90 -1.86 23.67
N PRO A 130 8.24 -2.86 24.29
CA PRO A 130 8.29 -3.04 25.73
C PRO A 130 9.70 -3.20 26.32
N CYS A 131 10.63 -3.82 25.57
CA CYS A 131 11.98 -4.02 26.06
C CYS A 131 12.82 -2.73 26.20
N VAL A 132 12.39 -1.60 25.63
CA VAL A 132 13.11 -0.32 25.74
C VAL A 132 12.51 0.56 26.83
N ASP A 133 11.20 0.76 26.83
CA ASP A 133 10.51 1.71 27.72
C ASP A 133 9.07 1.28 28.11
N ASP A 134 8.78 -0.02 28.07
CA ASP A 134 7.44 -0.61 28.31
C ASP A 134 6.35 -0.10 27.33
N ASP A 135 6.76 0.49 26.21
CA ASP A 135 5.84 0.98 25.18
C ASP A 135 5.25 -0.16 24.36
N HIS A 136 3.95 -0.35 24.55
CA HIS A 136 3.12 -1.28 23.81
C HIS A 136 1.96 -0.57 23.09
N VAL A 137 1.90 0.77 23.05
CA VAL A 137 0.71 1.51 22.60
C VAL A 137 0.98 2.67 21.64
N TRP A 138 2.25 3.06 21.44
CA TRP A 138 2.57 4.11 20.49
C TRP A 138 3.00 3.52 19.15
N VAL A 139 2.31 3.96 18.11
CA VAL A 139 2.57 3.61 16.71
C VAL A 139 2.96 4.87 15.97
N LEU A 140 3.94 4.75 15.07
CA LEU A 140 4.30 5.82 14.16
C LEU A 140 3.21 5.99 13.09
N GLY A 141 2.85 7.21 12.77
CA GLY A 141 1.92 7.49 11.68
C GLY A 141 2.21 8.79 10.96
N LEU A 142 1.46 9.01 9.88
CA LEU A 142 1.52 10.20 9.05
C LEU A 142 0.27 11.05 9.29
N ASN A 143 0.45 12.34 9.56
CA ASN A 143 -0.66 13.29 9.66
C ASN A 143 -1.04 13.83 8.28
N SER A 144 -2.25 14.39 8.19
CA SER A 144 -2.77 15.01 6.95
C SER A 144 -1.99 16.22 6.44
N VAL A 145 -1.12 16.81 7.28
CA VAL A 145 -0.19 17.88 6.88
C VAL A 145 1.20 17.36 6.49
N GLY A 146 1.37 16.04 6.39
CA GLY A 146 2.57 15.38 5.88
C GLY A 146 3.70 15.18 6.90
N ASN A 147 3.52 15.56 8.17
CA ASN A 147 4.50 15.29 9.21
C ASN A 147 4.29 13.91 9.85
N LEU A 148 5.40 13.24 10.13
CA LEU A 148 5.40 12.06 10.98
C LEU A 148 5.12 12.45 12.42
N GLY A 149 4.39 11.60 13.11
CA GLY A 149 4.14 11.73 14.54
C GLY A 149 3.96 10.38 15.19
N ASN A 150 3.62 10.41 16.46
CA ASN A 150 3.12 9.25 17.19
C ASN A 150 1.74 9.55 17.73
N ASN A 151 0.98 8.47 17.95
CA ASN A 151 -0.29 8.55 18.64
C ASN A 151 -0.28 7.47 19.73
N GLY A 152 -0.50 7.90 20.98
CA GLY A 152 -0.39 7.06 22.18
C GLY A 152 -1.59 6.16 22.45
N TYR A 153 -2.49 6.00 21.47
CA TYR A 153 -3.70 5.20 21.60
C TYR A 153 -3.95 4.35 20.34
N CYS A 154 -3.31 3.17 20.24
CA CYS A 154 -3.58 2.19 19.17
C CYS A 154 -5.08 1.85 18.98
N SER A 155 -5.86 1.98 20.06
CA SER A 155 -7.28 1.65 20.11
C SER A 155 -8.19 2.79 19.68
N SER A 156 -7.67 4.01 19.54
CA SER A 156 -8.43 5.11 18.95
C SER A 156 -8.68 4.85 17.47
N THR A 157 -9.77 5.40 16.95
CA THR A 157 -9.99 5.38 15.51
C THR A 157 -8.93 6.26 14.83
N GLY A 158 -8.25 5.67 13.85
CA GLY A 158 -7.27 6.31 12.99
C GLY A 158 -7.26 5.59 11.65
N GLY A 159 -6.86 6.28 10.58
CA GLY A 159 -6.83 5.75 9.24
C GLY A 159 -5.66 4.81 8.99
N SER A 160 -5.72 4.01 7.92
CA SER A 160 -4.59 3.23 7.41
C SER A 160 -4.61 3.29 5.90
N ARG A 161 -3.45 3.23 5.25
CA ARG A 161 -3.34 2.99 3.80
C ARG A 161 -2.67 1.65 3.54
N PRO A 162 -3.47 0.58 3.46
CA PRO A 162 -2.97 -0.75 3.21
C PRO A 162 -2.16 -0.83 1.92
N ALA A 163 -1.03 -1.52 2.01
CA ALA A 163 -0.19 -1.88 0.89
C ALA A 163 -0.10 -3.39 0.73
N PHE A 164 -0.12 -3.84 -0.52
CA PHE A 164 -0.18 -5.24 -0.90
C PHE A 164 0.57 -5.48 -2.22
N LEU A 165 1.01 -6.72 -2.43
CA LEU A 165 1.84 -7.11 -3.56
C LEU A 165 1.04 -8.01 -4.51
N ILE A 166 1.02 -7.69 -5.81
CA ILE A 166 0.36 -8.51 -6.84
C ILE A 166 1.37 -8.96 -7.91
N PRO A 167 1.08 -10.02 -8.68
CA PRO A 167 1.91 -10.40 -9.82
C PRO A 167 2.11 -9.23 -10.80
N SER A 168 3.35 -9.03 -11.23
CA SER A 168 3.73 -7.92 -12.11
C SER A 168 3.09 -7.99 -13.52
N ASP A 169 2.64 -9.17 -13.93
CA ASP A 169 1.91 -9.43 -15.17
C ASP A 169 0.38 -9.28 -15.01
N PHE A 170 -0.11 -9.01 -13.79
CA PHE A 170 -1.53 -8.79 -13.55
C PHE A 170 -2.05 -7.66 -14.43
N ALA A 171 -3.11 -7.95 -15.19
CA ALA A 171 -3.65 -7.04 -16.18
C ALA A 171 -4.71 -6.14 -15.55
N VAL A 172 -4.42 -4.85 -15.47
CA VAL A 172 -5.31 -3.84 -14.88
C VAL A 172 -5.98 -3.01 -15.97
N GLU A 173 -7.13 -2.42 -15.64
CA GLU A 173 -7.75 -1.46 -16.52
C GLU A 173 -6.93 -0.17 -16.48
N ASP A 174 -6.35 0.15 -17.63
CA ASP A 174 -5.62 1.38 -17.85
C ASP A 174 -6.59 2.38 -18.48
N ASP A 175 -7.08 3.30 -17.64
CA ASP A 175 -7.91 4.45 -18.03
C ASP A 175 -7.07 5.62 -18.56
N SER A 176 -5.73 5.49 -18.61
CA SER A 176 -4.93 6.42 -19.40
C SER A 176 -5.38 6.36 -20.85
N ASN A 177 -5.42 7.52 -21.51
CA ASN A 177 -5.78 7.57 -22.92
C ASN A 177 -4.76 6.69 -23.66
N PRO A 178 -5.15 5.57 -24.30
CA PRO A 178 -4.20 4.65 -24.94
C PRO A 178 -3.41 5.31 -26.08
N LEU A 179 -3.80 6.52 -26.48
CA LEU A 179 -3.13 7.36 -27.47
C LEU A 179 -2.12 8.35 -26.88
N GLU A 180 -2.09 8.54 -25.55
CA GLU A 180 -1.26 9.55 -24.86
C GLU A 180 0.24 9.27 -25.01
N GLY A 181 0.62 8.01 -25.27
CA GLY A 181 1.99 7.60 -25.55
C GLY A 181 2.44 7.76 -27.01
N TYR A 182 1.56 8.21 -27.91
CA TYR A 182 1.86 8.38 -29.33
C TYR A 182 1.83 9.86 -29.72
N SER A 183 2.78 10.28 -30.54
CA SER A 183 2.71 11.58 -31.18
C SER A 183 1.57 11.63 -32.20
N ASN A 184 1.01 12.82 -32.44
CA ASN A 184 0.01 13.03 -33.50
C ASN A 184 0.49 12.50 -34.87
N ARG A 185 1.80 12.56 -35.13
CA ARG A 185 2.39 12.06 -36.37
C ARG A 185 2.28 10.55 -36.49
N GLU A 186 2.67 9.80 -35.45
CA GLU A 186 2.58 8.34 -35.43
C GLU A 186 1.13 7.86 -35.59
N LEU A 187 0.18 8.57 -34.96
CA LEU A 187 -1.24 8.28 -35.09
C LEU A 187 -1.75 8.52 -36.51
N ILE A 188 -1.32 9.61 -37.16
CA ILE A 188 -1.67 9.91 -38.56
C ILE A 188 -1.05 8.87 -39.52
N GLU A 189 0.21 8.49 -39.33
CA GLU A 189 0.89 7.50 -40.17
C GLU A 189 0.21 6.12 -40.09
N GLU A 190 -0.22 5.71 -38.89
CA GLU A 190 -0.96 4.46 -38.70
C GLU A 190 -2.37 4.52 -39.31
N LEU A 191 -3.05 5.68 -39.28
CA LEU A 191 -4.31 5.86 -39.99
C LEU A 191 -4.14 5.66 -41.50
N PHE A 192 -3.14 6.29 -42.13
CA PHE A 192 -2.86 6.11 -43.55
C PHE A 192 -2.54 4.66 -43.91
N ARG A 193 -1.72 3.98 -43.08
CA ARG A 193 -1.41 2.55 -43.29
C ARG A 193 -2.66 1.65 -43.31
N ARG A 194 -3.70 1.99 -42.52
CA ARG A 194 -4.95 1.22 -42.47
C ARG A 194 -5.93 1.58 -43.58
N VAL A 195 -5.93 2.83 -44.01
CA VAL A 195 -6.77 3.30 -45.11
C VAL A 195 -6.29 2.75 -46.45
N ASP A 196 -4.97 2.59 -46.62
CA ASP A 196 -4.36 2.04 -47.84
C ASP A 196 -4.36 0.49 -47.89
N LYS A 197 -5.14 -0.17 -47.03
CA LYS A 197 -5.20 -1.63 -46.87
C LYS A 197 -6.61 -2.16 -47.16
#